data_AF-K3W527-F1
#
_entry.id   AF-K3W527-F1
#
_cell.length_a   1.000
_cell.length_b   1.000
_cell.length_c   1.000
_cell.angle_alpha   90.00
_cell.angle_beta   90.00
_cell.angle_gamma   90.00
#
_symmetry.space_group_name_H-M   'P 1'
#
loop_
_entity.id
_entity.type
_entity.pdbx_description
1 polymer ?
#
loop_
_entity_poly.entity_id
_entity_poly.type
_entity_poly.pdbx_seq_one_letter_code
_entity_poly.pdbx_strand_id
1 'polypeptide(L)'
;MVLLNVSLPQLVLLPPLLLIASGLALFNFQNLFRFLSVGLKDYMTIPIVRSIRPYVNNVKYALEQILGKASSFKFNLSHVLMMTVVLMLLAVYNAIQKNNQLQEQQLKLMLARQKNKRD
;
A
#
# COMPACT_ATOMS: atom_id res chain seq x y z
N MET A 1 21.33 -16.41 -6.79
CA MET A 1 21.66 -15.61 -5.59
C MET A 1 21.19 -14.19 -5.84
N VAL A 2 20.12 -13.74 -5.15
CA VAL A 2 19.70 -12.33 -5.22
C VAL A 2 20.67 -11.54 -4.34
N LEU A 3 21.86 -11.24 -4.88
CA LEU A 3 22.73 -10.21 -4.32
C LEU A 3 22.03 -8.89 -4.63
N LEU A 4 21.55 -8.24 -3.57
CA LEU A 4 21.00 -6.90 -3.59
C LEU A 4 21.96 -5.98 -4.35
N ASN A 5 21.69 -5.69 -5.62
CA ASN A 5 22.36 -4.63 -6.38
C ASN A 5 21.87 -3.26 -5.89
N VAL A 6 22.01 -3.04 -4.58
CA VAL A 6 21.51 -1.87 -3.87
C VAL A 6 22.74 -1.03 -3.57
N SER A 7 22.75 0.20 -4.08
CA SER A 7 23.89 1.08 -3.87
C SER A 7 24.00 1.47 -2.39
N LEU A 8 25.21 1.74 -1.90
CA LEU A 8 25.47 2.20 -0.53
C LEU A 8 24.49 3.33 -0.08
N PRO A 9 24.23 4.36 -0.91
CA PRO A 9 23.24 5.38 -0.58
C PRO A 9 21.82 4.83 -0.40
N GLN A 10 21.40 3.88 -1.24
CA GLN A 10 20.10 3.24 -1.10
C GLN A 10 20.01 2.43 0.19
N LEU A 11 21.07 1.71 0.57
CA LEU A 11 21.08 0.91 1.81
C LEU A 11 20.91 1.78 3.06
N VAL A 12 21.51 2.98 3.07
CA VAL A 12 21.41 3.92 4.20
C VAL A 12 20.09 4.69 4.19
N LEU A 13 19.57 5.05 3.01
CA LEU A 13 18.36 5.88 2.88
C LEU A 13 17.05 5.06 2.89
N LEU A 14 17.08 3.78 2.50
CA LEU A 14 15.86 2.96 2.46
C LEU A 14 15.15 2.89 3.82
N PRO A 15 15.84 2.59 4.94
CA PRO A 15 15.16 2.44 6.22
C PRO A 15 14.50 3.74 6.71
N PRO A 16 15.15 4.92 6.70
CA PRO A 16 14.50 6.19 7.03
C PRO A 16 13.32 6.52 6.11
N LEU A 17 13.46 6.29 4.79
CA LEU A 17 12.38 6.56 3.84
C LEU A 17 11.16 5.67 4.09
N LEU A 18 11.38 4.39 4.41
CA LEU A 18 10.29 3.47 4.76
C LEU A 18 9.58 3.88 6.05
N LEU A 19 10.32 4.37 7.05
CA LEU A 19 9.72 4.88 8.29
C LEU A 19 8.86 6.13 8.01
N ILE A 20 9.37 7.06 7.19
CA ILE A 20 8.62 8.26 6.79
C ILE A 20 7.37 7.88 6.00
N ALA A 21 7.50 7.00 5.00
CA ALA A 21 6.38 6.51 4.19
C ALA A 21 5.32 5.81 5.05
N SER A 22 5.75 5.03 6.05
CA SER A 22 4.86 4.37 7.01
C SER A 22 4.14 5.36 7.90
N GLY A 23 4.86 6.37 8.42
CA GLY A 23 4.26 7.44 9.21
C GLY A 23 3.21 8.22 8.41
N LEU A 24 3.51 8.56 7.16
CA LEU A 24 2.57 9.23 6.25
C LEU A 24 1.36 8.34 5.93
N ALA A 25 1.58 7.05 5.67
CA ALA A 25 0.49 6.11 5.41
C ALA A 25 -0.47 5.99 6.60
N LEU A 26 0.08 5.85 7.82
CA LEU A 26 -0.71 5.79 9.05
C LEU A 26 -1.42 7.11 9.35
N PHE A 27 -0.77 8.25 9.10
CA PHE A 27 -1.39 9.56 9.25
C PHE A 27 -2.59 9.73 8.30
N ASN A 28 -2.41 9.38 7.03
CA ASN A 28 -3.49 9.42 6.04
C ASN A 28 -4.62 8.45 6.40
N PHE A 29 -4.29 7.24 6.83
CA PHE A 29 -5.28 6.27 7.30
C PHE A 29 -6.07 6.80 8.49
N GLN A 30 -5.41 7.40 9.48
CA GLN A 30 -6.08 7.98 10.65
C GLN A 30 -7.04 9.11 10.25
N ASN A 31 -6.62 9.99 9.33
CA ASN A 31 -7.46 11.09 8.85
C ASN A 31 -8.67 10.56 8.08
N LEU A 32 -8.46 9.57 7.21
CA LEU A 32 -9.54 8.90 6.50
C LEU A 32 -10.51 8.25 7.49
N PHE A 33 -10.02 7.48 8.46
CA PHE A 33 -10.87 6.79 9.43
C PHE A 33 -11.70 7.77 10.27
N ARG A 34 -11.11 8.90 10.68
CA ARG A 34 -11.83 10.00 11.35
C ARG A 34 -12.88 10.65 10.46
N PHE A 35 -12.54 10.92 9.20
CA PHE A 35 -13.48 11.46 8.22
C PHE A 35 -14.69 10.53 8.01
N LEU A 36 -14.45 9.23 7.84
CA LEU A 36 -15.50 8.22 7.72
C LEU A 36 -16.37 8.14 9.00
N SER A 37 -15.78 8.38 10.16
CA SER A 37 -16.46 8.22 11.46
C SER A 37 -17.29 9.42 11.88
N VAL A 38 -16.81 10.63 11.61
CA VAL A 38 -17.40 11.90 12.08
C VAL A 38 -17.70 12.86 10.93
N GLY A 39 -16.76 13.04 10.01
CA GLY A 39 -16.83 14.06 8.95
C GLY A 39 -17.97 13.86 7.96
N LEU A 40 -18.34 12.62 7.65
CA LEU A 40 -19.43 12.35 6.70
C LEU A 40 -20.80 12.87 7.14
N LYS A 41 -21.03 13.10 8.44
CA LYS A 41 -22.30 13.61 8.94
C LYS A 41 -22.62 15.00 8.38
N ASP A 42 -21.60 15.83 8.19
CA ASP A 42 -21.75 17.22 7.74
C ASP A 42 -21.98 17.32 6.23
N TYR A 43 -21.59 16.30 5.46
CA TYR A 43 -21.75 16.23 4.00
C TYR A 43 -22.98 15.45 3.55
N MET A 44 -23.87 15.08 4.49
CA MET A 44 -25.11 14.34 4.24
C MET A 44 -26.14 15.08 3.37
N THR A 45 -25.93 16.38 3.15
CA THR A 45 -26.72 17.23 2.24
C THR A 45 -26.45 16.93 0.76
N ILE A 46 -25.33 16.27 0.44
CA ILE A 46 -24.93 15.93 -0.93
C ILE A 46 -25.58 14.58 -1.34
N PRO A 47 -26.35 14.51 -2.44
CA PRO A 47 -27.06 13.30 -2.87
C PRO A 47 -26.16 12.07 -3.07
N ILE A 48 -24.96 12.29 -3.62
CA ILE A 48 -23.96 11.24 -3.88
C ILE A 48 -23.42 10.67 -2.56
N VAL A 49 -23.20 11.52 -1.55
CA VAL A 49 -22.73 11.07 -0.23
C VAL A 49 -23.80 10.24 0.47
N ARG A 50 -25.08 10.59 0.26
CA ARG A 50 -26.22 9.86 0.81
C ARG A 50 -26.37 8.46 0.21
N SER A 51 -26.08 8.29 -1.09
CA SER A 51 -26.19 6.99 -1.76
C SER A 51 -25.06 6.03 -1.37
N ILE A 52 -23.86 6.53 -1.11
CA ILE A 52 -22.71 5.68 -0.68
C ILE A 52 -22.69 5.41 0.83
N ARG A 53 -23.49 6.14 1.61
CA ARG A 53 -23.59 6.03 3.07
C ARG A 53 -23.66 4.60 3.64
N PRO A 54 -24.53 3.67 3.16
CA PRO A 54 -24.62 2.34 3.75
C PRO A 54 -23.29 1.57 3.62
N TYR A 55 -22.62 1.68 2.48
CA TYR A 55 -21.31 1.07 2.26
C TYR A 55 -20.26 1.66 3.20
N VAL A 56 -20.25 2.98 3.34
CA VAL A 56 -19.29 3.66 4.22
C VAL A 56 -19.55 3.31 5.69
N ASN A 57 -20.81 3.19 6.11
CA ASN A 57 -21.13 2.73 7.46
C ASN A 57 -20.65 1.31 7.72
N ASN A 58 -20.80 0.39 6.75
CA ASN A 58 -20.28 -0.98 6.88
C ASN A 58 -18.76 -0.99 7.03
N VAL A 59 -18.06 -0.19 6.20
CA VAL A 59 -16.60 -0.02 6.31
C VAL A 59 -16.22 0.56 7.66
N LYS A 60 -16.93 1.60 8.12
CA LYS A 60 -16.71 2.20 9.45
C LYS A 60 -16.90 1.16 10.55
N TYR A 61 -17.99 0.40 10.56
CA TYR A 61 -18.25 -0.61 11.60
C TYR A 61 -17.19 -1.70 11.61
N ALA A 62 -16.79 -2.21 10.44
CA ALA A 62 -15.71 -3.18 10.35
C ALA A 62 -14.39 -2.62 10.89
N LEU A 63 -14.05 -1.38 10.53
CA LEU A 63 -12.84 -0.71 11.04
C LEU A 63 -12.91 -0.45 12.54
N GLU A 64 -14.05 -0.01 13.08
CA GLU A 64 -14.24 0.21 14.53
C GLU A 64 -14.19 -1.10 15.33
N GLN A 65 -14.64 -2.22 14.74
CA GLN A 65 -14.56 -3.54 15.37
C GLN A 65 -13.11 -4.05 15.47
N ILE A 66 -12.29 -3.80 14.44
CA ILE A 66 -10.91 -4.29 14.38
C ILE A 66 -9.94 -3.35 15.10
N LEU A 67 -10.14 -2.04 14.97
CA LEU A 67 -9.18 -1.01 15.40
C LEU A 67 -9.66 -0.19 16.61
N GLY A 68 -10.89 -0.43 17.08
CA GLY A 68 -11.53 0.38 18.10
C GLY A 68 -12.07 1.71 17.56
N LYS A 69 -12.58 2.57 18.44
CA LYS A 69 -13.19 3.85 18.04
C LYS A 69 -12.14 4.75 17.36
N ALA A 70 -12.52 5.39 16.26
CA ALA A 70 -11.63 6.31 15.53
C ALA A 70 -11.12 7.50 16.37
N SER A 71 -11.88 7.90 17.40
CA SER A 71 -11.48 8.95 18.35
C SER A 71 -10.38 8.50 19.32
N SER A 72 -10.36 7.21 19.68
CA SER A 72 -9.32 6.62 20.54
C SER A 72 -8.11 6.12 19.75
N PHE A 73 -8.21 6.03 18.42
CA PHE A 73 -7.11 5.58 17.57
C PHE A 73 -5.96 6.59 17.61
N LYS A 74 -4.85 6.17 18.22
CA LYS A 74 -3.56 6.85 18.23
C LYS A 74 -2.50 5.84 17.81
N PHE A 75 -1.86 6.06 16.67
CA PHE A 75 -0.71 5.24 16.29
C PHE A 75 0.50 5.64 17.15
N ASN A 76 1.30 4.65 17.51
CA ASN A 76 2.57 4.81 18.20
C ASN A 76 3.71 4.29 17.31
N LEU A 77 4.95 4.39 17.80
CA LEU A 77 6.13 3.93 17.05
C LEU A 77 6.03 2.46 16.62
N SER A 78 5.43 1.58 17.43
CA SER A 78 5.23 0.17 17.10
C SER A 78 4.33 -0.03 15.87
N HIS A 79 3.29 0.80 15.71
CA HIS A 79 2.45 0.76 14.51
C HIS A 79 3.22 1.19 13.27
N VAL A 80 4.08 2.22 13.38
CA VAL A 80 4.94 2.69 12.29
C VAL A 80 5.91 1.58 11.86
N LEU A 81 6.51 0.88 12.82
CA LEU A 81 7.41 -0.23 12.55
C LEU A 81 6.69 -1.42 11.91
N MET A 82 5.49 -1.79 12.38
CA MET A 82 4.69 -2.84 11.74
C MET A 82 4.29 -2.45 10.31
N MET A 83 3.86 -1.21 10.09
CA MET A 83 3.52 -0.73 8.75
C MET A 83 4.75 -0.72 7.83
N THR A 84 5.94 -0.46 8.38
CA THR A 84 7.20 -0.55 7.64
C THR A 84 7.45 -1.97 7.14
N VAL A 85 7.20 -2.99 7.97
CA VAL A 85 7.31 -4.39 7.58
C VAL A 85 6.30 -4.73 6.48
N VAL A 86 5.05 -4.27 6.59
CA VAL A 86 4.02 -4.48 5.57
C VAL A 86 4.43 -3.86 4.23
N LEU A 87 4.90 -2.60 4.24
CA LEU A 87 5.39 -1.93 3.03
C LEU A 87 6.60 -2.66 2.42
N MET A 88 7.50 -3.18 3.26
CA MET A 88 8.63 -3.99 2.80
C MET A 88 8.16 -5.28 2.11
N LEU A 89 7.21 -6.02 2.70
CA LEU A 89 6.65 -7.22 2.10
C LEU A 89 5.96 -6.93 0.76
N LEU A 90 5.20 -5.84 0.66
CA LEU A 90 4.58 -5.40 -0.58
C LEU A 90 5.62 -5.02 -1.64
N ALA A 91 6.70 -4.34 -1.24
CA ALA A 91 7.79 -4.00 -2.16
C ALA A 91 8.50 -5.25 -2.70
N VAL A 92 8.76 -6.24 -1.83
CA VAL A 92 9.34 -7.53 -2.23
C VAL A 92 8.40 -8.27 -3.18
N TYR A 93 7.11 -8.35 -2.84
CA TYR A 93 6.11 -8.98 -3.71
C TYR A 93 6.06 -8.33 -5.10
N ASN A 94 6.01 -6.99 -5.15
CA ASN A 94 6.02 -6.25 -6.42
C ASN A 94 7.31 -6.45 -7.21
N ALA A 95 8.46 -6.53 -6.53
CA ALA A 95 9.75 -6.81 -7.17
C ALA A 95 9.76 -8.21 -7.81
N ILE A 96 9.22 -9.22 -7.12
CA ILE A 96 9.09 -10.59 -7.64
C ILE A 96 8.17 -10.60 -8.88
N GLN A 97 6.98 -10.00 -8.77
CA GLN A 97 6.02 -9.92 -9.88
C GLN A 97 6.65 -9.25 -11.12
N LYS A 98 7.30 -8.10 -10.94
CA LYS A 98 7.97 -7.39 -12.03
C LYS A 98 9.09 -8.23 -12.65
N ASN A 99 9.88 -8.94 -11.84
CA ASN A 99 10.95 -9.79 -12.34
C ASN A 99 10.41 -10.97 -13.16
N ASN A 100 9.33 -11.61 -12.71
CA ASN A 100 8.68 -12.69 -13.45
C ASN A 100 8.15 -12.20 -14.81
N GLN A 101 7.50 -11.03 -14.85
CA GLN A 101 7.05 -10.42 -16.10
C GLN A 101 8.20 -10.12 -17.06
N LEU A 102 9.32 -9.60 -16.55
CA LEU A 102 10.50 -9.31 -17.38
C LEU A 102 11.13 -10.60 -17.94
N GLN A 103 11.18 -11.68 -17.15
CA GLN A 103 11.66 -12.98 -17.62
C GLN A 103 10.77 -13.55 -18.74
N GLU A 104 9.44 -13.48 -18.57
CA GLU A 104 8.51 -13.91 -19.62
C GLU A 104 8.65 -13.10 -20.90
N GLN A 105 8.84 -11.77 -20.79
CA GLN A 105 9.05 -10.90 -21.95
C GLN A 105 10.36 -11.25 -22.67
N GLN A 106 11.45 -11.46 -21.93
CA GLN A 106 12.73 -11.86 -22.52
C GLN A 106 12.65 -13.22 -23.21
N LEU A 107 11.95 -14.18 -22.61
CA LEU A 107 11.72 -15.50 -23.21
C LEU A 107 10.94 -15.37 -24.53
N LYS A 108 9.85 -14.59 -24.55
CA LYS A 108 9.07 -14.33 -25.78
C LYS A 108 9.92 -13.67 -26.87
N LEU A 109 10.75 -12.69 -26.52
CA LEU A 109 11.65 -12.03 -27.47
C LEU A 109 12.72 -12.99 -28.03
N MET A 110 13.25 -13.90 -27.22
CA MET A 110 14.20 -14.92 -27.67
C MET A 110 13.54 -15.92 -28.63
N LEU A 111 12.33 -16.39 -28.32
CA LEU A 111 11.57 -17.29 -29.19
C LEU A 111 11.21 -16.63 -30.53
N ALA A 112 10.78 -15.37 -30.51
CA ALA A 112 10.51 -14.60 -31.72
C ALA A 112 11.77 -14.43 -32.59
N ARG A 113 12.93 -14.13 -31.98
CA ARG A 113 14.22 -14.04 -32.69
C ARG A 113 14.68 -15.37 -33.27
N GLN A 114 14.40 -16.49 -32.62
CA GLN A 114 14.72 -17.81 -33.16
C GLN A 114 13.83 -18.19 -34.34
N LYS A 115 12.53 -17.84 -34.29
CA LYS A 115 11.60 -18.06 -35.40
C LYS A 115 12.00 -17.26 -36.65
N ASN A 116 12.32 -15.98 -36.47
CA ASN A 116 12.82 -15.10 -37.55
C ASN A 116 14.19 -15.50 -38.13
N LYS A 117 14.94 -16.40 -37.49
CA LYS A 117 16.21 -16.92 -38.02
C LYS A 117 16.05 -18.25 -38.77
N ARG A 118 14.88 -18.87 -38.70
CA ARG A 118 14.57 -20.16 -39.36
C ARG A 118 13.80 -19.99 -40.67
N ASP A 119 13.16 -18.84 -40.86
CA ASP A 119 12.58 -18.37 -42.12
C ASP A 119 13.63 -17.55 -42.90
#